data_AF-A0A962Q8L1-F1
#
_entry.id   AF-A0A962Q8L1-F1
#
_cell.length_a   1.000
_cell.length_b   1.000
_cell.length_c   1.000
_cell.angle_alpha   90.00
_cell.angle_beta   90.00
_cell.angle_gamma   90.00
#
_symmetry.space_group_name_H-M   'P 1'
#
loop_
_entity.id
_entity.type
_entity.pdbx_description
1 polymer ?
#
loop_
_entity_poly.entity_id
_entity_poly.type
_entity_poly.pdbx_seq_one_letter_code
_entity_poly.pdbx_strand_id
1 'polypeptide(L)'
;NKLTGPADAYKYARGETIKHPLGYDIKIDTPLDFMGVTDHSEYIGISKMANTPGSFASKLPQVQGLIMTDPNSKEQQQRAFLTMVSLFSQPPIKELMKPEVTGPIWQENISIADA
;
A
#
# COMPACT_ATOMS: atom_id res chain seq x y z
N ASN A 1 0.64 -0.96 -2.59
CA ASN A 1 0.25 0.15 -3.48
C ASN A 1 1.47 0.61 -4.27
N LYS A 2 1.43 0.60 -5.62
CA LYS A 2 2.52 1.07 -6.50
C LYS A 2 2.22 2.43 -7.16
N LEU A 3 0.98 2.89 -7.10
CA LEU A 3 0.47 3.96 -7.96
C LEU A 3 0.25 5.28 -7.22
N THR A 4 -0.18 5.23 -5.97
CA THR A 4 -0.46 6.42 -5.16
C THR A 4 0.30 6.36 -3.84
N GLY A 5 1.02 7.43 -3.53
CA GLY A 5 1.80 7.56 -2.29
C GLY A 5 1.51 8.86 -1.52
N PRO A 6 2.26 9.12 -0.44
CA PRO A 6 2.10 10.32 0.38
C PRO A 6 2.22 11.64 -0.39
N ALA A 7 3.10 11.70 -1.40
CA ALA A 7 3.21 12.87 -2.27
C ALA A 7 1.93 13.12 -3.10
N ASP A 8 1.24 12.06 -3.54
CA ASP A 8 -0.04 12.20 -4.26
C ASP A 8 -1.17 12.57 -3.29
N ALA A 9 -1.14 12.05 -2.07
CA ALA A 9 -2.06 12.48 -1.02
C ALA A 9 -1.92 13.99 -0.73
N TYR A 10 -0.68 14.50 -0.67
CA TYR A 10 -0.43 15.93 -0.51
C TYR A 10 -0.96 16.76 -1.68
N LYS A 11 -0.68 16.36 -2.93
CA LYS A 11 -1.24 17.00 -4.13
C LYS A 11 -2.77 17.03 -4.10
N TYR A 12 -3.39 15.90 -3.77
CA TYR A 12 -4.84 15.78 -3.67
C TYR A 12 -5.40 16.72 -2.59
N ALA A 13 -4.79 16.79 -1.41
CA ALA A 13 -5.18 17.72 -0.35
C ALA A 13 -5.12 19.20 -0.79
N ARG A 14 -4.17 19.55 -1.68
CA ARG A 14 -4.07 20.90 -2.27
C ARG A 14 -5.07 21.19 -3.39
N GLY A 15 -5.93 20.24 -3.76
CA GLY A 15 -6.89 20.41 -4.86
C GLY A 15 -6.33 20.09 -6.25
N GLU A 16 -5.18 19.42 -6.34
CA GLU A 16 -4.64 18.93 -7.61
C GLU A 16 -5.31 17.61 -8.01
N THR A 17 -5.33 17.35 -9.31
CA THR A 17 -5.82 16.07 -9.86
C THR A 17 -4.76 14.98 -9.66
N ILE A 18 -5.19 13.82 -9.17
CA ILE A 18 -4.35 12.61 -9.08
C ILE A 18 -5.04 11.42 -9.78
N LYS A 19 -4.27 10.36 -10.07
CA LYS A 19 -4.83 9.10 -10.59
C LYS A 19 -5.36 8.24 -9.45
N HIS A 20 -6.63 7.84 -9.53
CA HIS A 20 -7.19 6.77 -8.71
C HIS A 20 -6.49 5.45 -9.06
N PRO A 21 -6.27 4.52 -8.10
CA PRO A 21 -5.67 3.22 -8.37
C PRO A 21 -6.37 2.36 -9.44
N LEU A 22 -7.62 2.68 -9.79
CA LEU A 22 -8.38 2.05 -10.88
C LEU A 22 -8.21 2.75 -12.25
N GLY A 23 -7.31 3.73 -12.37
CA GLY A 23 -6.87 4.32 -13.64
C GLY A 23 -7.56 5.62 -14.07
N TYR A 24 -8.62 6.06 -13.38
CA TYR A 24 -9.31 7.32 -13.68
C TYR A 24 -8.79 8.48 -12.82
N ASP A 25 -9.06 9.71 -13.24
CA ASP A 25 -8.64 10.92 -12.50
C ASP A 25 -9.62 11.25 -11.38
N ILE A 26 -9.09 11.70 -10.25
CA ILE A 26 -9.84 12.20 -9.10
C ILE A 26 -9.28 13.55 -8.65
N LYS A 27 -10.16 14.39 -8.10
CA LYS A 27 -9.83 15.70 -7.54
C LYS A 27 -10.83 15.98 -6.41
N ILE A 28 -10.34 16.58 -5.32
CA ILE A 28 -11.21 17.04 -4.24
C ILE A 28 -11.85 18.38 -4.60
N ASP A 29 -13.11 18.56 -4.24
CA ASP A 29 -13.86 19.80 -4.55
C ASP A 29 -13.35 21.00 -3.74
N THR A 30 -12.93 20.76 -2.49
CA THR A 30 -12.41 21.78 -1.58
C THR A 30 -11.07 21.32 -1.01
N PRO A 31 -9.98 22.11 -1.16
CA PRO A 31 -8.70 21.80 -0.54
C PRO A 31 -8.82 21.65 0.98
N LEU A 32 -7.97 20.80 1.55
CA LEU A 32 -7.97 20.52 2.99
C LEU A 32 -6.84 21.30 3.68
N ASP A 33 -7.13 21.87 4.83
CA ASP A 33 -6.11 22.47 5.70
C ASP A 33 -5.18 21.40 6.27
N PHE A 34 -5.71 20.20 6.53
CA PHE A 34 -4.97 19.05 7.05
C PHE A 34 -5.48 17.73 6.46
N MET A 35 -4.58 16.79 6.19
CA MET A 35 -4.89 15.42 5.76
C MET A 35 -3.95 14.43 6.45
N GLY A 36 -4.50 13.33 6.95
CA GLY A 36 -3.73 12.22 7.51
C GLY A 36 -3.61 11.07 6.50
N VAL A 37 -2.41 10.52 6.37
CA VAL A 37 -2.17 9.25 5.65
C VAL A 37 -1.88 8.18 6.69
N THR A 38 -2.76 7.19 6.78
CA THR A 38 -2.68 6.12 7.78
C THR A 38 -2.57 4.77 7.08
N ASP A 39 -1.98 3.80 7.76
CA ASP A 39 -1.96 2.39 7.33
C ASP A 39 -2.57 1.51 8.44
N HIS A 40 -2.95 0.28 8.09
CA HIS A 40 -3.41 -0.71 9.05
C HIS A 40 -2.24 -1.18 9.93
N SER A 41 -2.45 -1.27 11.26
CA SER A 41 -1.43 -1.73 12.20
C SER A 41 -0.91 -3.14 11.88
N GLU A 42 -1.81 -3.99 11.40
CA GLU A 42 -1.52 -5.34 10.95
C GLU A 42 -0.97 -5.30 9.53
N TYR A 43 0.25 -5.81 9.36
CA TYR A 43 0.91 -5.89 8.05
C TYR A 43 1.12 -4.54 7.35
N ILE A 44 1.42 -3.48 8.13
CA ILE A 44 1.83 -2.17 7.63
C ILE A 44 2.75 -2.34 6.42
N GLY A 45 2.45 -1.66 5.31
CA GLY A 45 3.26 -1.65 4.11
C GLY A 45 3.42 -2.99 3.38
N ILE A 46 2.80 -4.10 3.83
CA ILE A 46 3.04 -5.44 3.26
C ILE A 46 2.67 -5.49 1.78
N SER A 47 1.58 -4.82 1.40
CA SER A 47 1.10 -4.76 0.02
C SER A 47 2.15 -4.10 -0.88
N LYS A 48 2.87 -3.09 -0.38
CA LYS A 48 3.96 -2.44 -1.12
C LYS A 48 5.20 -3.34 -1.16
N MET A 49 5.63 -3.88 -0.02
CA MET A 49 6.84 -4.71 0.05
C MET A 49 6.72 -6.00 -0.77
N ALA A 50 5.58 -6.70 -0.74
CA ALA A 50 5.33 -7.88 -1.56
C ALA A 50 5.48 -7.59 -3.06
N ASN A 51 5.15 -6.36 -3.45
CA ASN A 51 5.21 -5.85 -4.81
C ASN A 51 6.59 -5.28 -5.20
N THR A 52 7.53 -5.20 -4.27
CA THR A 52 8.93 -4.81 -4.51
C THR A 52 9.74 -6.05 -4.91
N PRO A 53 10.24 -6.13 -6.15
CA PRO A 53 10.99 -7.30 -6.61
C PRO A 53 12.21 -7.60 -5.73
N GLY A 54 12.35 -8.86 -5.32
CA GLY A 54 13.50 -9.33 -4.54
C GLY A 54 13.43 -9.05 -3.03
N SER A 55 12.39 -8.36 -2.55
CA SER A 55 12.18 -8.12 -1.13
C SER A 55 12.01 -9.44 -0.36
N PHE A 56 12.15 -9.39 0.96
CA PHE A 56 11.86 -10.56 1.80
C PHE A 56 10.40 -11.01 1.63
N ALA A 57 9.46 -10.06 1.71
CA ALA A 57 8.03 -10.36 1.58
C ALA A 57 7.66 -10.92 0.21
N SER A 58 8.28 -10.48 -0.89
CA SER A 58 7.92 -10.95 -2.25
C SER A 58 8.17 -12.45 -2.45
N LYS A 59 8.92 -13.11 -1.55
CA LYS A 59 9.22 -14.55 -1.58
C LYS A 59 8.28 -15.37 -0.70
N LEU A 60 7.47 -14.71 0.14
CA LEU A 60 6.61 -15.39 1.10
C LEU A 60 5.32 -15.87 0.41
N PRO A 61 4.88 -17.12 0.64
CA PRO A 61 3.67 -17.66 0.00
C PRO A 61 2.40 -16.90 0.41
N GLN A 62 2.37 -16.36 1.64
CA GLN A 62 1.20 -15.70 2.22
C GLN A 62 0.82 -14.40 1.51
N VAL A 63 1.73 -13.79 0.75
CA VAL A 63 1.52 -12.49 0.09
C VAL A 63 1.62 -12.56 -1.44
N GLN A 64 1.76 -13.76 -2.01
CA GLN A 64 1.81 -13.93 -3.48
C GLN A 64 0.54 -13.40 -4.16
N GLY A 65 -0.61 -13.55 -3.51
CA GLY A 65 -1.87 -13.02 -4.00
C GLY A 65 -1.92 -11.49 -4.07
N LEU A 66 -1.03 -10.78 -3.36
CA LEU A 66 -0.91 -9.31 -3.41
C LEU A 66 -0.08 -8.80 -4.59
N ILE A 67 0.72 -9.66 -5.22
CA ILE A 67 1.65 -9.25 -6.27
C ILE A 67 0.88 -8.95 -7.54
N MET A 68 1.03 -7.72 -8.03
CA MET A 68 0.42 -7.25 -9.27
C MET A 68 1.52 -6.89 -10.28
N THR A 69 1.53 -7.62 -11.40
CA THR A 69 2.41 -7.38 -12.55
C THR A 69 1.78 -6.45 -13.57
N ASP A 70 0.45 -6.50 -13.71
CA ASP A 70 -0.34 -5.54 -14.47
C ASP A 70 -1.32 -4.83 -13.53
N PRO A 71 -1.12 -3.53 -13.25
CA PRO A 71 -2.01 -2.78 -12.37
C PRO A 71 -3.43 -2.59 -12.92
N ASN A 72 -3.65 -2.78 -14.23
CA ASN A 72 -4.94 -2.59 -14.88
C ASN A 72 -5.75 -3.89 -15.02
N SER A 73 -5.18 -5.05 -14.69
CA SER A 73 -5.91 -6.31 -14.73
C SER A 73 -6.87 -6.41 -13.54
N LYS A 74 -8.17 -6.47 -13.87
CA LYS A 74 -9.25 -6.64 -12.88
C LYS A 74 -9.11 -7.94 -12.10
N GLU A 75 -8.61 -8.99 -12.75
CA GLU A 75 -8.36 -10.28 -12.12
C GLU A 75 -7.26 -10.15 -11.06
N GLN A 76 -6.16 -9.44 -11.35
CA GLN A 76 -5.10 -9.24 -10.36
C GLN A 76 -5.56 -8.33 -9.22
N GLN A 77 -6.30 -7.26 -9.52
CA GLN A 77 -6.90 -6.37 -8.54
C GLN A 77 -7.83 -7.13 -7.57
N GLN A 78 -8.74 -7.96 -8.12
CA GLN A 78 -9.66 -8.76 -7.32
C GLN A 78 -8.91 -9.79 -6.44
N ARG A 79 -7.89 -10.46 -6.98
CA ARG A 79 -7.07 -11.40 -6.19
C ARG A 79 -6.32 -10.69 -5.06
N ALA A 80 -5.72 -9.53 -5.34
CA ALA A 80 -5.03 -8.73 -4.33
C ALA A 80 -5.98 -8.28 -3.23
N PHE A 81 -7.17 -7.80 -3.60
CA PHE A 81 -8.21 -7.41 -2.65
C PHE A 81 -8.65 -8.59 -1.78
N LEU A 82 -9.00 -9.74 -2.37
CA LEU A 82 -9.40 -10.93 -1.62
C LEU A 82 -8.26 -11.46 -0.71
N THR A 83 -7.02 -11.34 -1.15
CA THR A 83 -5.84 -11.70 -0.32
C THR A 83 -5.74 -10.76 0.88
N MET A 84 -5.90 -9.44 0.71
CA MET A 84 -5.93 -8.50 1.84
C MET A 84 -7.08 -8.82 2.81
N VAL A 85 -8.30 -9.04 2.30
CA VAL A 85 -9.45 -9.41 3.13
C VAL A 85 -9.14 -10.69 3.93
N SER A 86 -8.56 -11.70 3.30
CA SER A 86 -8.16 -12.95 3.97
C SER A 86 -7.13 -12.71 5.08
N LEU A 87 -6.08 -11.93 4.80
CA LEU A 87 -5.03 -11.60 5.77
C LEU A 87 -5.59 -10.90 7.01
N PHE A 88 -6.54 -9.98 6.84
CA PHE A 88 -7.16 -9.24 7.95
C PHE A 88 -8.27 -10.00 8.67
N SER A 89 -8.84 -11.03 8.05
CA SER A 89 -9.93 -11.84 8.63
C SER A 89 -9.42 -12.97 9.54
N GLN A 90 -8.11 -13.13 9.67
CA GLN A 90 -7.46 -14.18 10.45
C GLN A 90 -6.51 -13.58 11.49
N PRO A 91 -6.16 -14.32 12.55
CA PRO A 91 -5.13 -13.89 13.47
C PRO A 91 -3.82 -13.50 12.74
N PRO A 92 -3.06 -12.51 13.24
CA PRO A 92 -1.85 -12.04 12.59
C PRO A 92 -0.85 -13.16 12.26
N ILE A 93 -0.44 -13.23 10.99
CA ILE A 93 0.57 -14.16 10.51
C ILE A 93 1.93 -13.68 11.03
N LYS A 94 2.50 -14.42 11.98
CA LYS A 94 3.76 -14.08 12.66
C LYS A 94 4.92 -13.82 11.68
N GLU A 95 4.99 -14.56 10.58
CA GLU A 95 6.01 -14.38 9.54
C GLU A 95 6.00 -12.98 8.90
N LEU A 96 4.82 -12.37 8.74
CA LEU A 96 4.67 -11.04 8.17
C LEU A 96 4.92 -9.91 9.18
N MET A 97 5.08 -10.26 10.46
CA MET A 97 5.35 -9.31 11.55
C MET A 97 6.81 -9.32 12.02
N LYS A 98 7.66 -10.14 11.38
CA LYS A 98 9.08 -10.23 11.72
C LYS A 98 9.83 -8.92 11.39
N PRO A 99 10.92 -8.59 12.12
CA PRO A 99 11.70 -7.37 11.89
C PRO A 99 12.19 -7.17 10.45
N GLU A 100 12.45 -8.25 9.71
CA GLU A 100 12.85 -8.21 8.30
C GLU A 100 11.77 -7.65 7.38
N VAL A 101 10.52 -7.68 7.82
CA VAL A 101 9.37 -7.05 7.15
C VAL A 101 9.09 -5.68 7.77
N THR A 102 8.87 -5.65 9.09
CA THR A 102 8.35 -4.44 9.77
C THR A 102 9.40 -3.34 9.90
N GLY A 103 10.67 -3.69 10.09
CA GLY A 103 11.78 -2.75 10.25
C GLY A 103 11.99 -1.85 9.02
N PRO A 104 12.24 -2.41 7.83
CA PRO A 104 12.42 -1.61 6.62
C PRO A 104 11.20 -0.75 6.27
N ILE A 105 9.99 -1.25 6.50
CA ILE A 105 8.75 -0.50 6.26
C ILE A 105 8.64 0.69 7.20
N TRP A 106 8.96 0.49 8.48
CA TRP A 106 8.96 1.57 9.46
C TRP A 106 9.99 2.66 9.11
N GLN A 107 11.20 2.26 8.71
CA GLN A 107 12.24 3.19 8.27
C GLN A 107 11.81 3.99 7.02
N GLU A 108 11.12 3.34 6.08
CA GLU A 108 10.55 4.04 4.93
C GLU A 108 9.51 5.09 5.35
N ASN A 109 8.62 4.76 6.28
CA ASN A 109 7.64 5.72 6.80
C ASN A 109 8.29 6.90 7.53
N ILE A 110 9.36 6.67 8.30
CA ILE A 110 10.15 7.75 8.91
C ILE A 110 10.73 8.66 7.81
N SER A 111 11.38 8.07 6.80
CA SER A 111 11.98 8.85 5.70
C SER A 111 10.95 9.68 4.92
N ILE A 112 9.71 9.20 4.81
CA ILE A 112 8.62 9.94 4.18
C ILE A 112 8.19 11.12 5.06
N ALA A 113 8.16 10.93 6.38
CA ALA A 113 7.75 11.96 7.32
C ALA A 113 8.80 13.09 7.48
N ASP A 114 10.07 12.77 7.27
CA ASP A 114 11.19 13.72 7.36
C ASP A 114 11.43 14.53 6.07
N ALA A 115 10.79 14.16 4.96
CA ALA A 115 10.97 14.76 3.63
C ALA A 115 10.08 15.99 3.40
#